data_AF-A0A368BT94-F1
#
_entry.id   AF-A0A368BT94-F1
#
_cell.length_a   1.000
_cell.length_b   1.000
_cell.length_c   1.000
_cell.angle_alpha   90.00
_cell.angle_beta   90.00
_cell.angle_gamma   90.00
#
_symmetry.space_group_name_H-M   'P 1'
#
loop_
_entity.id
_entity.type
_entity.pdbx_description
1 polymer ?
#
loop_
_entity_poly.entity_id
_entity_poly.type
_entity_poly.pdbx_seq_one_letter_code
_entity_poly.pdbx_strand_id
1 'polypeptide(L)'
;LVVWVLGFSIEVISDGQKSKFRSKTENKDKFITSGIWSWSRHPNYFGEILLWCGITIIALPVLQGWQFITLISPIFIIILLTQISGVRLLELRGKKKWGENEEYQKYLRNTSVLIPLPPKK
;
A
#
# COMPACT_ATOMS: atom_id res chain seq x y z
N LEU A 1 -5.94 18.49 4.73
CA LEU A 1 -6.64 18.16 3.46
C LEU A 1 -5.71 17.62 2.38
N VAL A 2 -4.61 18.31 2.04
CA VAL A 2 -3.67 17.87 0.97
C VAL A 2 -3.17 16.44 1.16
N VAL A 3 -2.70 16.09 2.37
CA VAL A 3 -2.21 14.73 2.69
C VAL A 3 -3.27 13.66 2.44
N TRP A 4 -4.52 13.94 2.83
CA TRP A 4 -5.64 13.03 2.62
C TRP A 4 -5.93 12.83 1.12
N VAL A 5 -6.00 13.91 0.34
CA VAL A 5 -6.26 13.86 -1.10
C VAL A 5 -5.18 13.08 -1.84
N LEU A 6 -3.90 13.27 -1.45
CA LEU A 6 -2.78 12.51 -1.99
C LEU A 6 -2.92 11.01 -1.66
N GLY A 7 -3.19 10.67 -0.40
CA GLY A 7 -3.40 9.28 0.01
C GLY A 7 -4.53 8.60 -0.74
N PHE A 8 -5.69 9.25 -0.79
CA PHE A 8 -6.87 8.77 -1.52
C PHE A 8 -6.59 8.58 -3.02
N SER A 9 -5.91 9.53 -3.65
CA SER A 9 -5.57 9.43 -5.08
C SER A 9 -4.65 8.24 -5.35
N ILE A 10 -3.62 8.05 -4.51
CA ILE A 10 -2.70 6.91 -4.63
C ILE A 10 -3.45 5.59 -4.47
N GLU A 11 -4.33 5.48 -3.49
CA GLU A 11 -5.12 4.28 -3.21
C GLU A 11 -6.02 3.92 -4.40
N VAL A 12 -6.85 4.86 -4.86
CA VAL A 12 -7.78 4.67 -5.99
C VAL A 12 -7.04 4.30 -7.27
N ILE A 13 -5.93 4.98 -7.58
CA ILE A 13 -5.13 4.68 -8.77
C ILE A 13 -4.51 3.28 -8.66
N SER A 14 -3.96 2.93 -7.50
CA SER A 14 -3.32 1.63 -7.27
C SER A 14 -4.30 0.48 -7.44
N ASP A 15 -5.47 0.57 -6.80
CA ASP A 15 -6.50 -0.46 -6.87
C ASP A 15 -7.17 -0.52 -8.24
N GLY A 16 -7.35 0.62 -8.91
CA GLY A 16 -7.80 0.69 -10.30
C GLY A 16 -6.84 -0.03 -11.25
N GLN A 17 -5.53 0.24 -11.13
CA GLN A 17 -4.50 -0.44 -11.93
C GLN A 17 -4.49 -1.96 -11.67
N LYS A 18 -4.56 -2.37 -10.40
CA LYS A 18 -4.58 -3.79 -10.01
C LYS A 18 -5.83 -4.51 -10.51
N SER A 19 -6.99 -3.86 -10.42
CA SER A 19 -8.28 -4.40 -10.88
C SER A 19 -8.26 -4.59 -12.40
N LYS A 20 -7.81 -3.58 -13.14
CA LYS A 20 -7.64 -3.65 -14.61
C LYS A 20 -6.61 -4.71 -15.02
N PHE A 21 -5.54 -4.90 -14.25
CA PHE A 21 -4.58 -5.96 -14.51
C PHE A 21 -5.20 -7.35 -14.31
N ARG A 22 -5.98 -7.55 -13.24
CA ARG A 22 -6.61 -8.84 -12.92
C ARG A 22 -7.81 -9.20 -13.79
N SER A 23 -8.48 -8.23 -14.40
CA SER A 23 -9.63 -8.48 -15.29
C SER A 23 -9.24 -9.17 -16.60
N LYS A 24 -7.94 -9.20 -16.91
CA LYS A 24 -7.36 -9.80 -18.11
C LYS A 24 -7.04 -11.27 -17.88
N THR A 25 -7.60 -12.16 -18.70
CA THR A 25 -7.39 -13.60 -18.58
C THR A 25 -5.93 -14.00 -18.81
N GLU A 26 -5.20 -13.26 -19.64
CA GLU A 26 -3.77 -13.45 -19.89
C GLU A 26 -2.89 -13.14 -18.67
N ASN A 27 -3.44 -12.45 -17.66
CA ASN A 27 -2.77 -12.12 -16.41
C ASN A 27 -3.15 -13.06 -15.27
N LYS A 28 -3.94 -14.10 -15.54
CA LYS A 28 -4.22 -15.14 -14.56
C LYS A 28 -2.90 -15.71 -14.05
N ASP A 29 -2.79 -15.78 -12.74
CA ASP A 29 -1.58 -16.22 -12.03
C ASP A 29 -0.31 -15.38 -12.26
N LYS A 30 -0.41 -14.18 -12.82
CA LYS A 30 0.69 -13.21 -12.89
C LYS A 30 0.61 -12.18 -11.75
N PHE A 31 1.70 -11.45 -11.57
CA PHE A 31 1.82 -10.33 -10.63
C PHE A 31 1.98 -9.02 -11.41
N ILE A 32 1.41 -7.93 -10.88
CA ILE A 32 1.48 -6.60 -11.49
C ILE A 32 2.83 -5.95 -11.14
N THR A 33 3.49 -5.37 -12.15
CA THR A 33 4.77 -4.66 -12.01
C THR A 33 4.76 -3.34 -12.77
N SER A 34 3.62 -2.87 -13.25
CA SER A 34 3.48 -1.68 -14.09
C SER A 34 2.70 -0.56 -13.38
N GLY A 35 2.83 0.66 -13.90
CA GLY A 35 2.21 1.83 -13.28
C GLY A 35 2.83 2.15 -11.92
N ILE A 36 2.01 2.48 -10.93
CA ILE A 36 2.50 2.81 -9.58
C ILE A 36 3.07 1.58 -8.84
N TRP A 37 2.69 0.38 -9.29
CA TRP A 37 3.21 -0.89 -8.77
C TRP A 37 4.70 -1.11 -9.15
N SER A 38 5.26 -0.38 -10.12
CA SER A 38 6.72 -0.44 -10.36
C SER A 38 7.53 0.40 -9.36
N TRP A 39 6.88 1.24 -8.55
CA TRP A 39 7.52 2.14 -7.58
C TRP A 39 7.37 1.62 -6.14
N SER A 40 6.29 0.88 -5.87
CA SER A 40 6.04 0.24 -4.58
C SER A 40 5.28 -1.06 -4.81
N ARG A 41 5.58 -2.07 -3.98
CA ARG A 41 4.88 -3.36 -3.97
C ARG A 41 3.50 -3.29 -3.34
N HIS A 42 3.26 -2.30 -2.48
CA HIS A 42 1.99 -2.07 -1.80
C HIS A 42 1.62 -0.58 -1.80
N PRO A 43 1.47 0.04 -2.99
CA PRO A 43 1.21 1.47 -3.11
C PRO A 43 -0.18 1.83 -2.58
N ASN A 44 -1.15 0.91 -2.67
CA ASN A 44 -2.49 1.09 -2.10
C ASN A 44 -2.45 1.22 -0.58
N TYR A 45 -1.69 0.38 0.13
CA TYR A 45 -1.53 0.51 1.58
C TYR A 45 -0.78 1.78 1.97
N PHE A 46 0.16 2.26 1.18
CA PHE A 46 0.77 3.56 1.42
C PHE A 46 -0.25 4.69 1.27
N GLY A 47 -1.12 4.63 0.26
CA GLY A 47 -2.24 5.55 0.09
C GLY A 47 -3.16 5.58 1.30
N GLU A 48 -3.56 4.39 1.79
CA GLU A 48 -4.41 4.24 2.97
C GLU A 48 -3.76 4.81 4.24
N ILE A 49 -2.45 4.57 4.44
CA ILE A 49 -1.69 5.15 5.56
C ILE A 49 -1.70 6.68 5.48
N LEU A 50 -1.46 7.27 4.30
CA LEU A 50 -1.54 8.71 4.10
C LEU A 50 -2.95 9.25 4.33
N LEU A 51 -3.98 8.49 3.98
CA LEU A 51 -5.38 8.84 4.22
C LEU A 51 -5.64 8.96 5.73
N TRP A 52 -5.22 7.98 6.54
CA TRP A 52 -5.33 8.01 8.00
C TRP A 52 -4.48 9.11 8.65
N CYS A 53 -3.27 9.35 8.14
CA CYS A 53 -2.46 10.50 8.55
C CYS A 53 -3.16 11.83 8.22
N GLY A 54 -3.78 11.93 7.05
CA GLY A 54 -4.54 13.09 6.62
C GLY A 54 -5.74 13.37 7.51
N ILE A 55 -6.52 12.34 7.88
CA ILE A 55 -7.62 12.44 8.85
C ILE A 55 -7.09 12.94 10.19
N THR A 56 -5.99 12.35 10.66
CA THR A 56 -5.36 12.72 11.94
C THR A 56 -4.97 14.18 11.97
N ILE A 57 -4.30 14.68 10.93
CA ILE A 57 -3.89 16.09 10.81
C ILE A 57 -5.11 17.02 10.79
N ILE A 58 -6.20 16.65 10.13
CA ILE A 58 -7.43 17.45 10.06
C ILE A 58 -8.12 17.51 11.43
N ALA A 59 -8.17 16.38 12.14
CA ALA A 59 -8.85 16.28 13.43
C ALA A 59 -8.04 16.88 14.58
N LEU A 60 -6.70 16.86 14.51
CA LEU A 60 -5.82 17.25 15.62
C LEU A 60 -6.15 18.60 16.27
N PRO A 61 -6.44 19.70 15.53
CA PRO A 61 -6.72 21.00 16.13
C PRO A 61 -8.03 21.07 16.93
N VAL A 62 -8.96 20.14 16.71
CA VAL A 62 -10.26 20.11 17.40
C VAL A 62 -10.31 19.12 18.57
N LEU A 63 -9.26 18.31 18.76
CA LEU A 63 -9.19 17.36 19.87
C LEU A 63 -8.91 18.09 21.20
N GLN A 64 -9.67 17.73 22.24
CA GLN A 64 -9.53 18.28 23.58
C GLN A 64 -9.56 17.19 24.66
N GLY A 65 -8.72 17.35 25.68
CA GLY A 65 -8.71 16.48 26.87
C GLY A 65 -8.57 14.99 26.55
N TRP A 66 -9.53 14.17 26.94
CA TRP A 66 -9.48 12.72 26.74
C TRP A 66 -9.60 12.28 25.26
N GLN A 67 -10.03 13.18 24.36
CA GLN A 67 -10.25 12.85 22.94
C GLN A 67 -8.96 12.48 22.19
N PHE A 68 -7.77 12.82 22.72
CA PHE A 68 -6.49 12.38 22.14
C PHE A 68 -6.34 10.85 22.11
N ILE A 69 -7.12 10.10 22.90
CA ILE A 69 -7.17 8.63 22.82
C ILE A 69 -7.57 8.12 21.42
N THR A 70 -8.30 8.93 20.65
CA THR A 70 -8.69 8.59 19.27
C THR A 70 -7.50 8.43 18.33
N LEU A 71 -6.34 9.02 18.65
CA LEU A 71 -5.09 8.88 17.90
C LEU A 71 -4.52 7.45 17.94
N ILE A 72 -5.03 6.58 18.82
CA ILE A 72 -4.69 5.15 18.81
C ILE A 72 -5.23 4.47 17.53
N SER A 73 -6.38 4.91 17.02
CA SER A 73 -7.02 4.32 15.83
C SER A 73 -6.13 4.35 14.57
N PRO A 74 -5.59 5.50 14.12
CA PRO A 74 -4.71 5.53 12.94
C PRO A 74 -3.42 4.71 13.15
N ILE A 75 -2.85 4.70 14.36
CA ILE A 75 -1.68 3.86 14.68
C ILE A 75 -2.03 2.38 14.55
N PHE A 76 -3.18 1.97 15.10
CA PHE A 76 -3.67 0.60 15.04
C PHE A 76 -3.89 0.14 13.60
N ILE A 77 -4.49 0.98 12.74
CA ILE A 77 -4.65 0.66 11.31
C ILE A 77 -3.29 0.49 10.62
N ILE A 78 -2.33 1.39 10.85
CA ILE A 78 -0.98 1.26 10.27
C ILE A 78 -0.34 -0.08 10.65
N ILE A 79 -0.49 -0.51 11.91
CA ILE A 79 0.02 -1.81 12.39
C ILE A 79 -0.69 -2.96 11.69
N LEU A 80 -2.03 -2.92 11.56
CA LEU A 80 -2.80 -3.96 10.87
C LEU A 80 -2.35 -4.13 9.42
N LEU A 81 -2.21 -3.01 8.69
CA LEU A 81 -1.82 -3.00 7.29
C LEU A 81 -0.37 -3.46 7.08
N THR A 82 0.55 -3.12 7.97
CA THR A 82 1.97 -3.43 7.76
C THR A 82 2.38 -4.78 8.35
N GLN A 83 1.90 -5.13 9.54
CA GLN A 83 2.45 -6.25 10.32
C GLN A 83 1.55 -7.49 10.34
N ILE A 84 0.22 -7.32 10.32
CA ILE A 84 -0.72 -8.41 10.64
C ILE A 84 -1.33 -8.99 9.36
N SER A 85 -2.16 -8.23 8.65
CA SER A 85 -3.00 -8.77 7.57
C SER A 85 -2.66 -8.23 6.18
N GLY A 86 -2.03 -7.05 6.09
CA GLY A 86 -1.70 -6.43 4.81
C GLY A 86 -0.37 -6.92 4.22
N VAL A 87 0.64 -6.05 4.21
CA VAL A 87 1.93 -6.22 3.53
C VAL A 87 2.55 -7.58 3.80
N ARG A 88 2.78 -7.93 5.08
CA ARG A 88 3.47 -9.18 5.46
C ARG A 88 2.79 -10.42 4.90
N LEU A 89 1.47 -10.53 5.02
CA LEU A 89 0.73 -11.72 4.58
C LEU A 89 0.69 -11.81 3.05
N LEU A 90 0.55 -10.69 2.36
CA LEU A 90 0.59 -10.66 0.89
C LEU A 90 1.97 -11.02 0.34
N GLU A 91 3.05 -10.54 0.96
CA GLU A 91 4.42 -10.91 0.60
C GLU A 91 4.67 -12.41 0.77
N LEU A 92 4.21 -12.99 1.88
CA LEU A 92 4.31 -14.44 2.13
C LEU A 92 3.53 -15.26 1.09
N ARG A 93 2.31 -14.84 0.75
CA ARG A 93 1.51 -15.48 -0.29
C ARG A 93 2.16 -15.36 -1.66
N GLY A 94 2.69 -14.18 -1.98
CA GLY A 94 3.40 -13.94 -3.23
C GLY A 94 4.67 -14.79 -3.33
N LYS A 95 5.45 -14.88 -2.25
CA LYS A 95 6.63 -15.77 -2.19
C LYS A 95 6.25 -17.24 -2.33
N LYS A 96 5.13 -17.69 -1.74
CA LYS A 96 4.65 -19.07 -1.91
C LYS A 96 4.23 -19.37 -3.36
N LYS A 97 3.67 -18.39 -4.06
CA LYS A 97 3.13 -18.56 -5.42
C LYS A 97 4.18 -18.36 -6.52
N TRP A 98 5.07 -17.38 -6.35
CA TRP A 98 6.01 -16.91 -7.36
C TRP A 98 7.47 -16.91 -6.88
N GLY A 99 7.78 -17.55 -5.75
CA GLY A 99 9.12 -17.53 -5.15
C GLY A 99 10.23 -18.04 -6.06
N GLU A 100 9.95 -19.05 -6.89
CA GLU A 100 10.92 -19.61 -7.84
C GLU A 100 10.98 -18.82 -9.17
N ASN A 101 10.13 -17.81 -9.36
CA ASN A 101 10.11 -17.02 -10.58
C ASN A 101 11.18 -15.90 -10.53
N GLU A 102 12.13 -15.94 -11.46
CA GLU A 102 13.24 -14.97 -11.52
C GLU A 102 12.79 -13.51 -11.67
N GLU A 103 11.74 -13.26 -12.46
CA GLU A 103 11.19 -11.91 -12.65
C GLU A 103 10.55 -11.40 -11.37
N TYR A 104 9.86 -12.26 -10.62
CA TYR A 104 9.29 -11.92 -9.33
C TYR A 104 10.39 -11.57 -8.32
N GLN A 105 11.46 -12.38 -8.27
CA GLN A 105 12.61 -12.10 -7.41
C GLN A 105 13.30 -10.78 -7.79
N LYS A 106 13.45 -10.49 -9.08
CA LYS A 106 13.95 -9.20 -9.56
C LYS A 106 13.06 -8.04 -9.12
N TYR A 107 11.75 -8.21 -9.24
CA TYR A 107 10.76 -7.23 -8.80
C TYR A 107 10.86 -6.96 -7.29
N LEU A 108 10.98 -8.00 -6.45
CA LEU A 108 11.16 -7.86 -5.01
C LEU A 108 12.43 -7.09 -4.61
N ARG A 109 13.54 -7.32 -5.33
CA ARG A 109 14.83 -6.65 -5.08
C ARG A 109 14.82 -5.17 -5.49
N ASN A 110 14.16 -4.87 -6.60
CA ASN A 110 14.25 -3.56 -7.23
C ASN A 110 13.13 -2.59 -6.83
N THR A 111 12.07 -3.11 -6.21
CA THR A 111 10.86 -2.34 -5.87
C THR A 111 10.70 -2.18 -4.36
N SER A 112 10.49 -0.94 -3.92
CA SER A 112 10.20 -0.61 -2.53
C SER A 112 8.98 -1.39 -2.01
N VAL A 113 8.95 -1.72 -0.72
CA VAL A 113 7.83 -2.46 -0.14
C VAL A 113 6.57 -1.58 -0.08
N LEU A 114 6.70 -0.37 0.46
CA LEU A 114 5.55 0.44 0.86
C LEU A 114 5.63 1.85 0.27
N ILE A 115 6.70 2.59 0.57
CA ILE A 115 6.89 3.97 0.09
C ILE A 115 7.18 3.94 -1.41
N PRO A 116 6.41 4.64 -2.27
CA PRO A 116 6.69 4.74 -3.70
C PRO A 116 8.03 5.43 -3.95
N LEU A 117 9.00 4.67 -4.45
CA LEU A 117 10.33 5.16 -4.79
C LEU A 117 10.70 4.70 -6.21
N PRO A 118 11.51 5.47 -6.96
CA PRO A 118 12.01 5.01 -8.24
C PRO A 118 12.70 3.64 -8.11
N PRO A 119 12.41 2.67 -9.00
CA PRO A 119 12.97 1.33 -8.92
C PRO A 119 14.48 1.35 -9.11
N LYS A 120 15.19 0.52 -8.34
CA LYS A 120 16.64 0.33 -8.50
C LYS A 120 16.88 -0.48 -9.78
N LYS A 121 17.64 0.06 -10.73
CA LYS A 121 18.00 -0.66 -11.97
C LYS A 121 19.03 -1.73 -11.68
#